data_AF-A0A154R2L7-F1
#
_entry.id   AF-A0A154R2L7-F1
#
_cell.length_a   1.000
_cell.length_b   1.000
_cell.length_c   1.000
_cell.angle_alpha   90.00
_cell.angle_beta   90.00
_cell.angle_gamma   90.00
#
_symmetry.space_group_name_H-M   'P 1'
#
loop_
_entity.id
_entity.type
_entity.pdbx_description
1 polymer ?
#
loop_
_entity_poly.entity_id
_entity_poly.type
_entity_poly.pdbx_seq_one_letter_code
_entity_poly.pdbx_strand_id
1 'polypeptide(L)'
;MNFFWYDWAGYIGVALVLLAFFLLQERKLQGSGLVYQLMNVLGAIGVMLSLAFGSFNLSAFVMQVAWLLIGSYGIVRGIKRRRGTRELP
;
A
#
# COMPACT_ATOMS: atom_id res chain seq x y z
N MET A 1 17.82 -10.76 -20.74
CA MET A 1 16.64 -10.74 -19.86
C MET A 1 15.78 -9.57 -20.32
N ASN A 2 14.65 -9.83 -20.98
CA ASN A 2 13.74 -8.77 -21.41
C ASN A 2 12.90 -8.36 -20.22
N PHE A 3 13.18 -7.19 -19.63
CA PHE A 3 12.33 -6.58 -18.62
C PHE A 3 11.11 -6.00 -19.31
N PHE A 4 9.93 -6.51 -18.96
CA PHE A 4 8.68 -5.98 -19.47
C PHE A 4 8.19 -4.84 -18.57
N TRP A 5 7.26 -4.03 -19.08
CA TRP A 5 6.69 -2.89 -18.37
C TRP A 5 6.05 -3.28 -17.01
N TYR A 6 5.56 -4.53 -16.89
CA TYR A 6 5.00 -5.06 -15.65
C TYR A 6 6.06 -5.42 -14.60
N ASP A 7 7.29 -5.76 -14.98
CA ASP A 7 8.38 -6.01 -14.03
C ASP A 7 8.76 -4.70 -13.33
N TRP A 8 8.86 -3.61 -14.11
CA TRP A 8 9.08 -2.26 -13.59
C TRP A 8 7.95 -1.81 -12.67
N ALA A 9 6.68 -2.07 -13.03
CA ALA A 9 5.54 -1.77 -12.16
C ALA A 9 5.61 -2.53 -10.82
N GLY A 10 6.10 -3.77 -10.85
CA GLY A 10 6.34 -4.59 -9.66
C GLY A 10 7.43 -4.00 -8.76
N TYR A 11 8.60 -3.70 -9.32
CA TYR A 11 9.69 -3.11 -8.54
C TYR A 11 9.33 -1.74 -7.96
N ILE A 12 8.65 -0.90 -8.72
CA ILE A 12 8.13 0.39 -8.24
C ILE A 12 7.12 0.16 -7.10
N GLY A 13 6.21 -0.82 -7.25
CA GLY A 13 5.27 -1.18 -6.21
C GLY A 13 5.94 -1.66 -4.92
N VAL A 14 6.95 -2.53 -5.03
CA VAL A 14 7.75 -3.01 -3.88
C VAL A 14 8.47 -1.84 -3.20
N ALA A 15 9.15 -0.99 -3.98
CA ALA A 15 9.85 0.17 -3.44
C ALA A 15 8.89 1.13 -2.71
N LEU A 16 7.68 1.32 -3.24
CA LEU A 16 6.65 2.18 -2.64
C LEU A 16 6.14 1.62 -1.30
N VAL A 17 5.89 0.30 -1.22
CA VAL A 17 5.50 -0.37 0.03
C VAL A 17 6.60 -0.29 1.07
N LEU A 18 7.84 -0.58 0.69
CA LEU A 18 8.99 -0.51 1.60
C LEU A 18 9.23 0.93 2.10
N LEU A 19 9.10 1.93 1.22
CA LEU A 19 9.23 3.33 1.60
C LEU A 19 8.11 3.76 2.56
N ALA A 20 6.87 3.32 2.31
CA ALA A 20 5.76 3.59 3.23
C ALA A 20 6.05 3.03 4.62
N PHE A 21 6.54 1.79 4.68
CA PHE A 21 6.94 1.13 5.91
C PHE A 21 8.08 1.80 6.63
N PHE A 22 9.12 2.19 5.89
CA PHE A 22 10.26 2.91 6.44
C PHE A 22 9.81 4.22 7.10
N LEU A 23 8.96 4.98 6.41
CA LEU A 23 8.39 6.23 6.94
C LEU A 23 7.45 6.00 8.13
N LEU A 24 6.75 4.87 8.20
CA LEU A 24 5.99 4.46 9.38
C LEU A 24 6.93 4.17 10.56
N GLN A 25 8.01 3.46 10.31
CA GLN A 25 8.99 3.07 11.34
C GLN A 25 9.72 4.30 11.91
N GLU A 26 10.07 5.27 11.06
CA GLU A 26 10.60 6.58 11.49
C GLU A 26 9.57 7.46 12.22
N ARG A 27 8.32 7.00 12.39
CA ARG A 27 7.19 7.77 12.92
C ARG A 27 6.88 9.06 12.13
N LYS A 28 7.48 9.25 10.95
CA LYS A 28 7.16 10.35 10.02
C LYS A 28 5.76 10.19 9.44
N LEU A 29 5.31 8.95 9.28
CA LEU A 29 3.93 8.62 8.97
C LEU A 29 3.30 7.90 10.15
N GLN A 30 2.08 8.28 10.50
CA GLN A 30 1.28 7.52 11.45
C GLN A 30 0.55 6.40 10.71
N GLY A 31 0.44 5.22 11.30
CA GLY A 31 -0.31 4.10 10.72
C GLY A 31 -1.81 4.42 10.50
N SER A 32 -2.33 5.47 11.17
CA SER A 32 -3.67 6.03 10.95
C SER A 32 -3.72 7.16 9.90
N GLY A 33 -2.58 7.51 9.31
CA GLY A 33 -2.45 8.56 8.32
C GLY A 33 -2.87 8.08 6.94
N LEU A 34 -3.74 8.86 6.28
CA LEU A 34 -4.26 8.58 4.94
C LEU A 34 -3.12 8.36 3.92
N VAL A 35 -2.02 9.09 4.05
CA VAL A 35 -0.85 9.01 3.15
C VAL A 35 -0.18 7.65 3.21
N TYR A 36 0.08 7.10 4.40
CA TYR A 36 0.69 5.78 4.57
C TYR A 36 -0.14 4.68 3.92
N GLN A 37 -1.46 4.76 4.10
CA GLN A 37 -2.36 3.73 3.58
C GLN A 37 -2.56 3.84 2.07
N LEU A 38 -2.61 5.06 1.53
CA LEU A 38 -2.62 5.28 0.08
C LEU A 38 -1.34 4.72 -0.56
N MET A 39 -0.18 4.96 0.04
CA MET A 39 1.08 4.38 -0.45
C MET A 39 1.02 2.85 -0.40
N ASN A 40 0.51 2.25 0.67
CA ASN A 40 0.38 0.80 0.76
C ASN A 40 -0.59 0.21 -0.28
N VAL A 41 -1.75 0.83 -0.49
CA VAL A 41 -2.74 0.36 -1.47
C VAL A 41 -2.19 0.51 -2.89
N LEU A 42 -1.61 1.65 -3.23
CA LEU A 42 -1.03 1.88 -4.56
C LEU A 42 0.16 0.94 -4.83
N GLY A 43 1.02 0.73 -3.83
CA GLY A 43 2.14 -0.20 -3.92
C GLY A 43 1.69 -1.65 -4.07
N ALA A 44 0.69 -2.07 -3.28
CA ALA A 44 0.09 -3.40 -3.39
C ALA A 44 -0.52 -3.65 -4.77
N ILE A 45 -1.24 -2.67 -5.34
CA ILE A 45 -1.81 -2.75 -6.69
C ILE A 45 -0.71 -2.89 -7.75
N GLY A 46 0.37 -2.10 -7.65
CA GLY A 46 1.49 -2.18 -8.60
C GLY A 46 2.17 -3.55 -8.61
N VAL A 47 2.39 -4.15 -7.43
CA VAL A 47 2.95 -5.50 -7.31
C VAL A 47 1.96 -6.57 -7.76
N MET A 48 0.67 -6.43 -7.44
CA MET A 48 -0.36 -7.36 -7.92
C MET A 48 -0.44 -7.39 -9.45
N LEU A 49 -0.39 -6.22 -10.10
CA LEU A 49 -0.35 -6.13 -11.56
C LEU A 49 0.89 -6.83 -12.11
N SER A 50 2.06 -6.62 -11.51
CA SER A 50 3.29 -7.31 -11.90
C SER A 50 3.18 -8.83 -11.79
N LEU A 51 2.62 -9.33 -10.69
CA LEU A 51 2.41 -10.76 -10.45
C LEU A 51 1.37 -11.36 -11.41
N ALA A 52 0.34 -10.59 -11.78
CA ALA A 52 -0.70 -11.06 -12.70
C ALA A 52 -0.20 -11.19 -14.15
N PHE A 53 0.72 -10.32 -14.59
CA PHE A 53 1.21 -10.27 -15.99
C PHE A 53 2.60 -10.88 -16.20
N GLY A 54 3.41 -11.03 -15.15
CA GLY A 54 4.75 -11.60 -15.20
C GLY A 54 4.82 -13.04 -14.73
N SER A 55 5.10 -13.23 -13.43
CA SER A 55 5.16 -14.53 -12.79
C SER A 55 4.13 -14.62 -11.68
N PHE A 56 3.11 -15.45 -11.90
CA PHE A 56 2.03 -15.61 -10.94
C PHE A 56 2.53 -16.35 -9.69
N ASN A 57 2.83 -15.60 -8.65
CA ASN A 57 3.23 -16.13 -7.35
C ASN A 57 2.07 -15.99 -6.35
N LEU A 58 1.41 -17.11 -6.05
CA LEU A 58 0.25 -17.14 -5.16
C LEU A 58 0.58 -16.59 -3.76
N SER A 59 1.78 -16.87 -3.23
CA SER A 59 2.18 -16.41 -1.89
C SER A 59 2.36 -14.88 -1.86
N ALA A 60 3.03 -14.33 -2.87
CA ALA A 60 3.20 -12.88 -2.98
C ALA A 60 1.85 -12.18 -3.25
N PHE A 61 0.96 -12.81 -4.02
CA PHE A 61 -0.38 -12.29 -4.27
C PHE A 61 -1.21 -12.20 -2.98
N VAL A 62 -1.25 -13.27 -2.17
CA VAL A 62 -1.95 -13.29 -0.88
C VAL A 62 -1.38 -12.24 0.09
N MET A 63 -0.05 -12.08 0.11
CA MET A 63 0.60 -11.03 0.90
C MET A 63 0.13 -9.63 0.48
N GLN A 64 0.04 -9.35 -0.82
CA GLN A 64 -0.45 -8.06 -1.31
C GLN A 64 -1.95 -7.86 -1.05
N VAL A 65 -2.77 -8.92 -1.08
CA VAL A 65 -4.18 -8.85 -0.65
C VAL A 65 -4.25 -8.43 0.82
N ALA A 66 -3.43 -9.04 1.69
CA ALA A 66 -3.39 -8.68 3.10
C ALA A 66 -2.97 -7.21 3.30
N TRP A 67 -1.96 -6.73 2.56
CA TRP A 67 -1.54 -5.32 2.56
C TRP A 67 -2.66 -4.39 2.14
N LEU A 68 -3.39 -4.76 1.09
CA LEU A 68 -4.50 -3.97 0.58
C LEU A 68 -5.67 -3.92 1.57
N LEU A 69 -5.98 -5.03 2.26
CA LEU A 69 -7.00 -5.09 3.31
C LEU A 69 -6.62 -4.24 4.52
N ILE A 70 -5.37 -4.34 5.00
CA ILE A 70 -4.87 -3.56 6.14
C ILE A 70 -4.84 -2.05 5.80
N GLY A 71 -4.35 -1.70 4.61
CA GLY A 71 -4.34 -0.33 4.09
C GLY A 71 -5.77 0.23 4.00
N SER A 72 -6.69 -0.51 3.38
CA SER A 72 -8.10 -0.12 3.22
C SER A 72 -8.80 0.07 4.56
N TYR A 73 -8.60 -0.86 5.51
CA TYR A 73 -9.13 -0.72 6.88
C TYR A 73 -8.60 0.55 7.56
N GLY A 74 -7.31 0.80 7.40
CA GLY A 74 -6.68 2.02 7.85
C GLY A 74 -7.35 3.28 7.29
N ILE A 75 -7.65 3.31 5.98
CA ILE A 75 -8.25 4.49 5.29
C ILE A 75 -9.62 4.76 5.87
N VAL A 76 -10.46 3.74 5.98
CA VAL A 76 -11.81 3.85 6.54
C VAL A 76 -11.76 4.37 7.97
N ARG A 77 -10.82 3.88 8.80
CA ARG A 77 -10.63 4.36 10.18
C ARG A 77 -10.12 5.79 10.23
N GLY A 78 -9.18 6.17 9.35
CA GLY A 78 -8.63 7.52 9.26
C GLY A 78 -9.68 8.56 8.85
N ILE A 79 -10.53 8.22 7.88
CA ILE A 79 -11.65 9.07 7.44
C ILE A 79 -12.68 9.23 8.57
N LYS A 80 -13.04 8.16 9.28
CA LYS A 80 -13.94 8.23 10.44
C LYS A 80 -13.38 9.12 11.56
N ARG A 81 -12.07 9.05 11.84
CA ARG A 81 -11.42 9.85 12.88
C ARG A 81 -11.37 11.35 12.54
N ARG A 82 -11.17 11.70 11.26
CA ARG A 82 -11.19 13.10 10.80
C ARG A 82 -12.58 13.74 10.84
N ARG A 83 -13.65 12.94 10.71
CA ARG A 83 -15.03 13.47 10.85
C ARG A 83 -15.36 13.85 12.30
N GLY A 84 -14.84 13.12 13.30
CA GLY A 84 -15.09 13.44 14.71
C GLY A 84 -14.40 14.70 15.25
N THR A 85 -13.38 15.23 14.55
CA THR A 85 -12.69 16.49 14.96
C THR A 85 -13.31 17.74 14.34
N ARG A 86 -14.33 17.60 13.47
CA ARG A 86 -15.08 18.75 12.93
C ARG A 86 -16.30 19.15 13.77
N GLU A 87 -16.57 18.43 14.87
CA GLU A 87 -17.68 18.69 15.80
C GLU A 87 -17.19 19.17 17.17
N LEU A 88 -16.28 20.14 17.20
CA LEU A 88 -16.09 20.95 18.41
C LEU A 88 -16.32 22.43 18.04
N PRO A 89 -17.07 23.16 18.89
CA PRO A 89 -17.92 24.31 18.56
C PRO A 89 -17.20 25.57 18.08
#